data_AF-A0A5C5Z124-F1
#
_entry.id   AF-A0A5C5Z124-F1
#
_cell.length_a   1.000
_cell.length_b   1.000
_cell.length_c   1.000
_cell.angle_alpha   90.00
_cell.angle_beta   90.00
_cell.angle_gamma   90.00
#
_symmetry.space_group_name_H-M   'P 1'
#
loop_
_entity.id
_entity.type
_entity.pdbx_description
1 polymer ?
#
loop_
_entity_poly.entity_id
_entity_poly.type
_entity_poly.pdbx_seq_one_letter_code
_entity_poly.pdbx_strand_id
1 'polypeptide(L)'
;MNVSGLECVEAAIAEEGYLMKLIANEAAAHFFLYTTEHRDIRNPGLNYEDDSAGNALAAMVKPGAIEFRHHRAFSDQRVREIAARIVADPVGEFASGFAIYYQGRILVPSSS
;
A
#
# COMPACT_ATOMS: atom_id res chain seq x y z
N MET A 1 7.99 -8.48 -6.17
CA MET A 1 8.25 -8.14 -4.75
C MET A 1 7.54 -9.18 -3.91
N ASN A 2 7.80 -9.31 -2.61
CA ASN A 2 6.97 -10.19 -1.77
C ASN A 2 5.72 -9.42 -1.31
N VAL A 3 4.53 -9.78 -1.79
CA VAL A 3 3.27 -9.18 -1.35
C VAL A 3 2.52 -10.17 -0.46
N SER A 4 2.01 -9.70 0.68
CA SER A 4 1.41 -10.53 1.72
C SER A 4 0.18 -9.87 2.34
N GLY A 5 -0.60 -10.65 3.09
CA GLY A 5 -1.87 -10.19 3.67
C GLY A 5 -3.11 -10.60 2.87
N LEU A 6 -3.02 -11.67 2.06
CA LEU A 6 -4.13 -12.16 1.23
C LEU A 6 -5.41 -12.38 2.03
N GLU A 7 -5.33 -13.04 3.20
CA GLU A 7 -6.50 -13.27 4.06
C GLU A 7 -7.19 -11.96 4.47
N CYS A 8 -6.41 -10.90 4.73
CA CYS A 8 -6.94 -9.58 5.03
C CYS A 8 -7.61 -8.95 3.79
N VAL A 9 -6.99 -9.09 2.62
CA VAL A 9 -7.55 -8.58 1.36
C VAL A 9 -8.88 -9.26 1.09
N GLU A 10 -8.92 -10.59 1.08
CA GLU A 10 -10.13 -11.38 0.81
C GLU A 10 -11.27 -11.06 1.77
N ALA A 11 -10.96 -10.97 3.08
CA ALA A 11 -11.95 -10.60 4.09
C ALA A 11 -12.47 -9.16 3.89
N ALA A 12 -11.58 -8.21 3.63
CA ALA A 12 -11.94 -6.82 3.49
C ALA A 12 -12.76 -6.56 2.22
N ILE A 13 -12.35 -7.07 1.05
CA ILE A 13 -13.04 -6.79 -0.22
C ILE A 13 -14.44 -7.41 -0.31
N ALA A 14 -14.78 -8.35 0.58
CA ALA A 14 -16.12 -8.90 0.72
C ALA A 14 -17.11 -7.89 1.35
N GLU A 15 -16.61 -6.84 2.01
CA GLU A 15 -17.42 -5.79 2.63
C GLU A 15 -17.53 -4.56 1.71
N GLU A 16 -18.74 -4.00 1.61
CA GLU A 16 -18.95 -2.74 0.90
C GLU A 16 -18.24 -1.59 1.64
N GLY A 17 -17.49 -0.77 0.89
CA GLY A 17 -16.80 0.38 1.47
C GLY A 17 -15.58 0.02 2.31
N TYR A 18 -14.98 -1.16 2.08
CA TYR A 18 -13.84 -1.65 2.85
C TYR A 18 -12.72 -0.63 3.06
N LEU A 19 -12.02 -0.81 4.17
CA LEU A 19 -10.84 -0.03 4.49
C LEU A 19 -9.74 -0.97 4.98
N MET A 20 -8.58 -0.89 4.36
CA MET A 20 -7.39 -1.60 4.81
C MET A 20 -6.18 -0.68 4.73
N LYS A 21 -5.09 -1.11 5.36
CA LYS A 21 -3.81 -0.42 5.37
C LYS A 21 -2.77 -1.29 4.68
N LEU A 22 -1.71 -0.63 4.23
CA LEU A 22 -0.57 -1.24 3.56
C LEU A 22 0.71 -0.58 4.06
N ILE A 23 1.77 -1.36 4.27
CA ILE A 23 3.14 -0.86 4.27
C ILE A 23 3.93 -1.49 3.12
N ALA A 24 4.79 -0.71 2.47
CA ALA A 24 5.54 -1.18 1.30
C ALA A 24 6.91 -0.54 1.13
N ASN A 25 7.84 -1.29 0.56
CA ASN A 25 9.09 -0.80 0.00
C ASN A 25 9.45 -1.57 -1.27
N GLU A 26 10.67 -1.44 -1.79
CA GLU A 26 11.10 -2.14 -3.00
C GLU A 26 11.15 -3.67 -2.86
N ALA A 27 11.29 -4.19 -1.64
CA ALA A 27 11.40 -5.61 -1.41
C ALA A 27 10.04 -6.26 -1.16
N ALA A 28 9.17 -5.62 -0.39
CA ALA A 28 7.93 -6.21 0.09
C ALA A 28 6.77 -5.23 0.27
N ALA A 29 5.56 -5.78 0.30
CA ALA A 29 4.32 -5.12 0.65
C ALA A 29 3.49 -6.03 1.59
N HIS A 30 2.81 -5.42 2.54
CA HIS A 30 1.96 -6.14 3.49
C HIS A 30 0.65 -5.40 3.71
N PHE A 31 -0.47 -6.04 3.36
CA PHE A 31 -1.82 -5.57 3.63
C PHE A 31 -2.30 -6.05 5.00
N PHE A 32 -3.02 -5.19 5.72
CA PHE A 32 -3.54 -5.47 7.05
C PHE A 32 -4.77 -4.60 7.37
N LEU A 33 -5.53 -4.99 8.40
CA LEU A 33 -6.77 -4.33 8.79
C LEU A 33 -6.55 -2.87 9.17
N TYR A 34 -7.51 -2.01 8.84
CA TYR A 34 -7.41 -0.57 9.13
C TYR A 34 -7.29 -0.25 10.63
N THR A 35 -7.72 -1.15 11.50
CA THR A 35 -7.66 -1.00 12.97
C THR A 35 -6.26 -1.13 13.52
N THR A 36 -5.32 -1.72 12.77
CA THR A 36 -3.91 -1.84 13.18
C THR A 36 -3.14 -0.60 12.73
N GLU A 37 -2.29 -0.03 13.56
CA GLU A 37 -1.45 1.10 13.15
C GLU A 37 -0.24 0.64 12.33
N HIS A 38 0.19 1.43 11.34
CA HIS A 38 1.34 1.09 10.48
C HIS A 38 2.60 0.80 11.30
N ARG A 39 2.78 1.54 12.41
CA ARG A 39 3.92 1.39 13.34
C ARG A 39 3.91 0.08 14.12
N ASP A 40 2.80 -0.65 14.16
CA ASP A 40 2.65 -1.89 14.92
C ASP A 40 2.99 -3.11 14.07
N ILE A 41 3.08 -2.95 12.75
CA ILE A 41 3.51 -4.02 11.85
C ILE A 41 5.01 -4.24 11.99
N ARG A 42 5.40 -5.49 12.27
CA ARG A 42 6.78 -5.93 12.44
C ARG A 42 7.10 -7.01 11.40
N ASN A 43 7.54 -6.57 10.22
CA ASN A 43 7.98 -7.47 9.16
C ASN A 43 9.49 -7.31 8.93
N PRO A 44 10.29 -8.40 8.98
CA PRO A 44 11.72 -8.32 8.69
C PRO A 44 11.99 -7.64 7.34
N GLY A 45 12.81 -6.58 7.36
CA GLY A 45 13.14 -5.80 6.16
C GLY A 45 12.06 -4.81 5.69
N LEU A 46 10.92 -4.72 6.37
CA LEU A 46 9.81 -3.81 6.06
C LEU A 46 9.34 -3.13 7.35
N ASN A 47 9.95 -1.99 7.65
CA ASN A 47 9.75 -1.26 8.89
C ASN A 47 9.25 0.16 8.60
N TYR A 48 8.02 0.44 9.04
CA TYR A 48 7.47 1.78 9.05
C TYR A 48 7.80 2.45 10.39
N GLU A 49 8.38 3.63 10.33
CA GLU A 49 8.55 4.50 11.49
C GLU A 49 8.05 5.91 11.13
N ASP A 50 7.61 6.64 12.16
CA ASP A 50 7.15 8.01 12.01
C ASP A 50 8.23 8.92 11.42
N ASP A 51 7.81 10.09 10.93
CA ASP A 51 8.71 11.13 10.40
C ASP A 51 9.65 10.67 9.27
N SER A 52 9.28 9.60 8.56
CA SER A 52 10.10 8.96 7.51
C SER A 52 11.42 8.35 8.03
N ALA A 53 11.48 7.96 9.30
CA ALA A 53 12.67 7.33 9.89
C ALA A 53 12.85 5.86 9.43
N GLY A 54 11.75 5.22 9.03
CA GLY A 54 11.74 3.83 8.57
C GLY A 54 12.16 3.66 7.11
N ASN A 55 12.04 2.43 6.63
CA ASN A 55 12.34 2.06 5.25
C ASN A 55 11.09 1.67 4.45
N ALA A 56 9.89 2.00 4.95
CA ALA A 56 8.62 1.62 4.34
C ALA A 56 7.68 2.82 4.19
N LEU A 57 7.00 2.88 3.05
CA LEU A 57 5.82 3.70 2.84
C LEU A 57 4.66 3.15 3.66
N ALA A 58 3.79 4.04 4.12
CA ALA A 58 2.48 3.71 4.67
C ALA A 58 1.40 4.14 3.69
N ALA A 59 0.35 3.34 3.53
CA ALA A 59 -0.81 3.67 2.70
C ALA A 59 -2.13 3.26 3.36
N MET A 60 -3.19 3.97 2.95
CA MET A 60 -4.58 3.54 3.11
C MET A 60 -5.07 2.98 1.79
N VAL A 61 -5.94 1.98 1.84
CA VAL A 61 -6.55 1.34 0.67
C VAL A 61 -8.05 1.31 0.87
N LYS A 62 -8.78 1.85 -0.10
CA LYS A 62 -10.24 1.93 -0.15
C LYS A 62 -10.70 1.59 -1.57
N PRO A 63 -12.00 1.30 -1.81
CA PRO A 63 -12.49 1.03 -3.15
C PRO A 63 -12.03 2.10 -4.16
N GLY A 64 -11.29 1.66 -5.18
CA GLY A 64 -10.82 2.51 -6.27
C GLY A 64 -9.56 3.33 -5.99
N ALA A 65 -8.95 3.27 -4.79
CA ALA A 65 -7.77 4.06 -4.47
C ALA A 65 -6.76 3.42 -3.50
N ILE A 66 -5.48 3.63 -3.78
CA ILE A 66 -4.37 3.45 -2.83
C ILE A 66 -3.74 4.81 -2.55
N GLU A 67 -3.73 5.22 -1.28
CA GLU A 67 -3.27 6.54 -0.85
C GLU A 67 -1.99 6.43 -0.01
N PHE A 68 -0.84 6.59 -0.67
CA PHE A 68 0.46 6.58 0.00
C PHE A 68 0.71 7.90 0.76
N ARG A 69 1.10 7.77 2.02
CA ARG A 69 1.59 8.88 2.86
C ARG A 69 2.95 9.35 2.36
N HIS A 70 3.24 10.64 2.53
CA HIS A 70 4.55 11.21 2.20
C HIS A 70 5.67 10.49 2.96
N HIS A 71 6.77 10.20 2.26
CA HIS A 71 8.00 9.68 2.87
C HIS A 71 9.22 10.31 2.20
N ARG A 72 10.13 10.90 2.99
CA ARG A 72 11.28 11.68 2.48
C ARG A 72 12.21 10.91 1.55
N ALA A 73 12.39 9.61 1.81
CA ALA A 73 13.24 8.74 1.02
C ALA A 73 12.64 8.26 -0.33
N PHE A 74 11.33 8.42 -0.56
CA PHE A 74 10.65 7.86 -1.74
C PHE A 74 10.23 8.95 -2.71
N SER A 75 10.85 8.94 -3.90
CA SER A 75 10.46 9.80 -5.01
C SER A 75 9.19 9.27 -5.69
N ASP A 76 8.51 10.13 -6.45
CA ASP A 76 7.36 9.76 -7.28
C ASP A 76 7.62 8.53 -8.16
N GLN A 77 8.79 8.50 -8.80
CA GLN A 77 9.24 7.38 -9.63
C GLN A 77 9.28 6.07 -8.82
N ARG A 78 9.90 6.09 -7.63
CA ARG A 78 9.98 4.91 -6.75
C ARG A 78 8.59 4.46 -6.29
N VAL A 79 7.71 5.39 -5.93
CA VAL A 79 6.35 5.05 -5.52
C VAL A 79 5.56 4.43 -6.67
N ARG A 80 5.71 4.92 -7.91
CA ARG A 80 5.10 4.31 -9.10
C ARG A 80 5.57 2.88 -9.31
N GLU A 81 6.88 2.65 -9.23
CA GLU A 81 7.47 1.32 -9.42
C GLU A 81 7.02 0.34 -8.33
N ILE A 82 6.94 0.79 -7.08
CA ILE A 82 6.40 0.01 -5.97
C ILE A 82 4.92 -0.31 -6.23
N ALA A 83 4.09 0.69 -6.52
CA ALA A 83 2.67 0.51 -6.77
C ALA A 83 2.41 -0.47 -7.94
N ALA A 84 3.12 -0.31 -9.05
CA ALA A 84 3.02 -1.20 -10.21
C ALA A 84 3.36 -2.66 -9.85
N ARG A 85 4.38 -2.87 -9.01
CA ARG A 85 4.78 -4.22 -8.57
C ARG A 85 3.82 -4.82 -7.54
N ILE A 86 3.11 -4.00 -6.77
CA ILE A 86 2.07 -4.46 -5.84
C ILE A 86 0.87 -4.97 -6.64
N VAL A 87 0.35 -4.17 -7.57
CA VAL A 87 -0.88 -4.52 -8.30
C VAL A 87 -0.68 -5.62 -9.36
N ALA A 88 0.56 -5.89 -9.75
CA ALA A 88 0.91 -7.01 -10.61
C ALA A 88 1.07 -8.35 -9.85
N ASP A 89 1.07 -8.32 -8.51
CA ASP A 89 1.11 -9.52 -7.68
C ASP A 89 -0.31 -10.05 -7.43
N PRO A 90 -0.55 -11.37 -7.38
CA PRO A 90 -1.87 -11.95 -7.11
C PRO A 90 -2.57 -11.38 -5.86
N VAL A 91 -1.82 -11.05 -4.80
CA VAL A 91 -2.40 -10.46 -3.58
C VAL A 91 -2.91 -9.04 -3.82
N GLY A 92 -2.27 -8.28 -4.73
CA GLY A 92 -2.61 -6.89 -5.05
C GLY A 92 -3.47 -6.73 -6.30
N GLU A 93 -3.77 -7.81 -7.03
CA GLU A 93 -4.47 -7.78 -8.33
C GLU A 93 -5.83 -7.07 -8.27
N PHE A 94 -6.53 -7.19 -7.13
CA PHE A 94 -7.80 -6.52 -6.88
C PHE A 94 -7.74 -4.99 -7.06
N ALA A 95 -6.56 -4.40 -6.93
CA ALA A 95 -6.32 -2.96 -7.04
C ALA A 95 -5.73 -2.54 -8.39
N SER A 96 -5.68 -3.43 -9.39
CA SER A 96 -5.11 -3.16 -10.73
C SER A 96 -5.72 -1.96 -11.47
N GLY A 97 -6.99 -1.64 -11.21
CA GLY A 97 -7.67 -0.47 -11.76
C GLY A 97 -7.63 0.80 -10.90
N PHE A 98 -7.02 0.77 -9.72
CA PHE A 98 -7.17 1.84 -8.73
C PHE A 98 -6.33 3.07 -9.07
N ALA A 99 -6.83 4.23 -8.66
CA ALA A 99 -6.02 5.45 -8.65
C ALA A 99 -4.98 5.36 -7.52
N ILE A 100 -3.73 5.69 -7.84
CA ILE A 100 -2.64 5.76 -6.86
C ILE A 100 -2.38 7.21 -6.52
N TYR A 101 -2.49 7.55 -5.25
CA TYR A 101 -2.19 8.89 -4.72
C TYR A 101 -0.87 8.86 -3.94
N TYR A 102 -0.11 9.93 -4.07
CA TYR A 102 1.08 10.17 -3.26
C TYR A 102 1.19 11.65 -2.96
N GLN A 103 1.40 12.02 -1.69
CA GLN A 103 1.49 13.43 -1.27
C GLN A 103 0.23 14.26 -1.63
N GLY A 104 -0.95 13.64 -1.55
CA GLY A 104 -2.23 14.30 -1.84
C GLY A 104 -2.51 14.57 -3.33
N ARG A 105 -1.67 14.07 -4.25
CA ARG A 105 -1.86 14.19 -5.69
C ARG A 105 -1.96 12.81 -6.35
N ILE A 106 -2.68 12.77 -7.47
CA ILE A 106 -2.76 11.56 -8.31
C ILE A 106 -1.39 11.32 -8.94
N LEU A 107 -0.81 10.16 -8.63
CA LEU A 107 0.47 9.71 -9.16
C LEU A 107 0.27 8.76 -10.35
N VAL A 108 -0.75 7.91 -10.27
CA VAL A 108 -1.24 7.02 -11.35
C VAL A 108 -2.77 7.16 -11.37
N PRO A 109 -3.39 7.53 -12.51
CA PRO A 109 -4.84 7.60 -12.61
C PRO A 109 -5.47 6.20 -12.58
N SER A 110 -6.73 6.10 -12.18
CA SER A 110 -7.49 4.85 -12.30
C SER A 110 -7.63 4.44 -13.76
N SER A 111 -7.64 3.14 -14.02
CA SER A 111 -7.94 2.59 -15.34
C SER A 111 -9.43 2.26 -15.40
N SER A 112 -10.12 2.79 -16.42
CA SER A 112 -11.54 2.52 -16.68
C SER A 112 -11.78 1.16 -17.32
#